data_AF-A0A6G1S450-F1
#
_entry.id   AF-A0A6G1S450-F1
#
_cell.length_a   1.000
_cell.length_b   1.000
_cell.length_c   1.000
_cell.angle_alpha   90.00
_cell.angle_beta   90.00
_cell.angle_gamma   90.00
#
_symmetry.space_group_name_H-M   'P 1'
#
loop_
_entity.id
_entity.type
_entity.pdbx_description
1 polymer ?
#
loop_
_entity_poly.entity_id
_entity_poly.type
_entity_poly.pdbx_seq_one_letter_code
_entity_poly.pdbx_strand_id
1 'polypeptide(L)'
;MGFFSKSLLILLIAVSTPLVYRHYANDGTIKFMSQYYSNYKVIDQFLRQSASHLDQAKQYLPDSKQVKAAYEQLNKQFNAYVSSTATQKTDDADVPKAGEQKTSKPKVETPAPPTYRLSSCPGETQQVRLWTKDELIKFDGNSGEPDVLLGFLGSVYNVTLNGQHYGPGAEYNVFAGKDATRAFVTGNFTHDLTDQIGDIDESLYQHIESWASFYSSSYQEVGRIVGAFFDERGCATPELARVYHVIDQLAEAKNSQAEQDKQLPECNSEWNGELKQGRVWCSTKSGGFERDWVGTPRVYNDGQSQKCVCVNPNFNQQDGAPLSTYPGCDPEATECSLAQV
;
A
#
# COMPACT_ATOMS: atom_id res chain seq x y z
N MET A 1 -0.03 35.25 25.47
CA MET A 1 -1.27 34.64 24.94
C MET A 1 -1.26 34.87 23.43
N GLY A 2 -0.93 33.93 22.54
CA GLY A 2 -0.90 32.48 22.64
C GLY A 2 -1.72 31.86 21.50
N PHE A 3 -1.47 32.24 20.25
CA PHE A 3 -2.07 31.61 19.06
C PHE A 3 -0.95 30.88 18.30
N PHE A 4 -0.57 29.71 18.79
CA PHE A 4 0.10 28.73 17.93
C PHE A 4 -0.96 28.18 16.98
N SER A 5 -0.90 28.61 15.72
CA SER A 5 -1.84 28.18 14.67
C SER A 5 -1.68 26.69 14.41
N LYS A 6 -2.80 25.96 14.36
CA LYS A 6 -2.90 24.52 14.07
C LYS A 6 -2.09 24.12 12.81
N SER A 7 -1.88 25.05 11.89
CA SER A 7 -1.06 24.85 10.68
C SER A 7 0.43 24.66 10.95
N LEU A 8 1.00 25.31 11.98
CA LEU A 8 2.42 25.14 12.35
C LEU A 8 2.66 23.79 13.04
N LEU A 9 1.65 23.29 13.76
CA LEU A 9 1.68 21.98 14.40
C LEU A 9 1.62 20.85 13.37
N ILE A 10 0.77 20.97 12.35
CA ILE A 10 0.68 20.01 11.24
C ILE A 10 1.99 19.97 10.42
N LEU A 11 2.62 21.12 10.21
CA LEU A 11 3.91 21.22 9.49
C LEU A 11 5.07 20.63 10.31
N LEU A 12 5.05 20.82 11.64
CA LEU A 12 6.01 20.16 12.54
C LEU A 12 5.80 18.66 12.59
N ILE A 13 4.55 18.17 12.60
CA ILE A 13 4.24 16.74 12.53
C ILE A 13 4.74 16.16 11.20
N ALA A 14 4.34 16.74 10.05
CA ALA A 14 4.73 16.23 8.73
C ALA A 14 6.25 16.19 8.47
N VAL A 15 7.03 17.11 9.05
CA VAL A 15 8.50 17.15 8.89
C VAL A 15 9.22 16.32 9.98
N SER A 16 8.63 16.16 11.16
CA SER A 16 9.24 15.41 12.27
C SER A 16 8.97 13.91 12.21
N THR A 17 7.83 13.44 11.68
CA THR A 17 7.53 12.01 11.66
C THR A 17 8.60 11.18 10.94
N PRO A 18 9.16 11.57 9.78
CA PRO A 18 10.23 10.81 9.12
C PRO A 18 11.59 10.87 9.84
N LEU A 19 11.91 11.99 10.49
CA LEU A 19 13.18 12.20 11.20
C LEU A 19 13.20 11.52 12.58
N VAL A 20 12.04 11.50 13.26
CA VAL A 20 11.84 10.77 14.52
C VAL A 20 11.79 9.26 14.24
N TYR A 21 11.13 8.82 13.17
CA TYR A 21 11.12 7.39 12.79
C TYR A 21 12.51 6.85 12.49
N ARG A 22 13.38 7.61 11.82
CA ARG A 22 14.76 7.18 11.53
C ARG A 22 15.65 7.07 12.78
N HIS A 23 15.27 7.72 13.88
CA HIS A 23 16.05 7.71 15.13
C HIS A 23 15.52 6.71 16.17
N TYR A 24 14.24 6.31 16.09
CA TYR A 24 13.56 5.46 17.09
C TYR A 24 13.08 4.08 16.56
N ALA A 25 13.16 3.81 15.26
CA ALA A 25 12.76 2.53 14.69
C ALA A 25 13.87 1.48 14.78
N ASN A 26 13.56 0.27 15.26
CA ASN A 26 14.49 -0.87 15.18
C ASN A 26 14.56 -1.42 13.73
N ASP A 27 15.57 -2.25 13.45
CA ASP A 27 15.80 -2.84 12.12
C ASP A 27 14.58 -3.58 11.56
N GLY A 28 13.71 -4.15 12.40
CA GLY A 28 12.46 -4.80 12.00
C GLY A 28 11.41 -3.82 11.47
N THR A 29 11.24 -2.66 12.11
CA THR A 29 10.32 -1.61 11.65
C THR A 29 10.82 -0.94 10.37
N ILE A 30 12.13 -0.75 10.23
CA ILE A 30 12.73 -0.23 8.99
C ILE A 30 12.59 -1.24 7.86
N LYS A 31 12.78 -2.53 8.12
CA LYS A 31 12.61 -3.59 7.12
C LYS A 31 11.14 -3.75 6.72
N PHE A 32 10.20 -3.64 7.66
CA PHE A 32 8.76 -3.64 7.41
C PHE A 32 8.32 -2.41 6.59
N MET A 33 8.71 -1.21 6.99
CA MET A 33 8.39 0.00 6.22
C MET A 33 9.06 -0.05 4.85
N SER A 34 10.31 -0.50 4.75
CA SER A 34 10.97 -0.71 3.46
C SER A 34 10.24 -1.74 2.60
N GLN A 35 9.65 -2.79 3.16
CA GLN A 35 8.90 -3.81 2.43
C GLN A 35 7.48 -3.32 2.06
N TYR A 36 6.84 -2.57 2.95
CA TYR A 36 5.58 -1.84 2.73
C TYR A 36 5.71 -0.79 1.61
N TYR A 37 6.83 -0.06 1.59
CA TYR A 37 7.15 0.95 0.57
C TYR A 37 7.92 0.39 -0.65
N SER A 38 8.32 -0.89 -0.67
CA SER A 38 9.02 -1.51 -1.81
C SER A 38 8.12 -1.79 -3.03
N ASN A 39 6.80 -1.66 -2.87
CA ASN A 39 5.90 -1.61 -4.01
C ASN A 39 5.97 -0.21 -4.65
N TYR A 40 6.84 -0.08 -5.65
CA TYR A 40 7.22 1.15 -6.37
C TYR A 40 6.08 2.09 -6.82
N LYS A 41 4.81 1.67 -6.80
CA LYS A 41 3.65 2.53 -7.10
C LYS A 41 3.19 3.41 -5.92
N VAL A 42 3.54 3.09 -4.67
CA VAL A 42 3.04 3.82 -3.48
C VAL A 42 3.97 4.94 -3.03
N ILE A 43 5.27 4.89 -3.37
CA ILE A 43 6.17 6.04 -3.15
C ILE A 43 5.69 7.23 -4.00
N ASP A 44 5.28 7.01 -5.25
CA ASP A 44 4.72 8.06 -6.11
C ASP A 44 3.40 8.60 -5.56
N GLN A 45 2.52 7.74 -5.01
CA GLN A 45 1.27 8.16 -4.38
C GLN A 45 1.49 8.94 -3.07
N PHE A 46 2.43 8.52 -2.23
CA PHE A 46 2.82 9.22 -1.02
C PHE A 46 3.49 10.57 -1.33
N LEU A 47 4.32 10.63 -2.38
CA LEU A 47 4.93 11.87 -2.87
C LEU A 47 3.88 12.81 -3.48
N ARG A 48 2.89 12.30 -4.22
CA ARG A 48 1.75 13.09 -4.75
C ARG A 48 0.86 13.61 -3.63
N GLN A 49 0.58 12.81 -2.60
CA GLN A 49 -0.17 13.24 -1.42
C GLN A 49 0.59 14.30 -0.63
N SER A 50 1.90 14.11 -0.46
CA SER A 50 2.77 15.09 0.20
C SER A 50 2.87 16.40 -0.60
N ALA A 51 2.98 16.32 -1.93
CA ALA A 51 2.98 17.49 -2.82
C ALA A 51 1.62 18.21 -2.84
N SER A 52 0.51 17.46 -2.82
CA SER A 52 -0.85 18.00 -2.73
C SER A 52 -1.10 18.73 -1.40
N HIS A 53 -0.66 18.15 -0.28
CA HIS A 53 -0.72 18.81 1.03
C HIS A 53 0.15 20.07 1.08
N LEU A 54 1.29 20.07 0.36
CA LEU A 54 2.15 21.23 0.28
C LEU A 54 1.59 22.35 -0.62
N ASP A 55 0.88 21.99 -1.70
CA ASP A 55 0.23 22.94 -2.61
C ASP A 55 -1.01 23.58 -1.96
N GLN A 56 -1.79 22.78 -1.23
CA GLN A 56 -2.84 23.28 -0.34
C GLN A 56 -2.25 24.24 0.72
N ALA A 57 -1.10 23.92 1.30
CA ALA A 57 -0.44 24.81 2.26
C ALA A 57 0.04 26.15 1.65
N LYS A 58 0.43 26.18 0.37
CA LYS A 58 0.79 27.43 -0.35
C LYS A 58 -0.39 28.38 -0.51
N GLN A 59 -1.60 27.85 -0.67
CA GLN A 59 -2.82 28.67 -0.80
C GLN A 59 -3.13 29.43 0.49
N TYR A 60 -2.78 28.88 1.65
CA TYR A 60 -3.05 29.48 2.96
C TYR A 60 -1.86 30.29 3.52
N LEU A 61 -0.64 30.10 3.02
CA LEU A 61 0.58 30.77 3.50
C LEU A 61 1.56 31.16 2.35
N PRO A 62 1.14 32.00 1.39
CA PRO A 62 1.89 32.24 0.14
C PRO A 62 3.27 32.92 0.33
N ASP A 63 3.50 33.62 1.45
CA ASP A 63 4.74 34.39 1.69
C ASP A 63 5.49 34.05 2.98
N SER A 64 5.23 32.87 3.56
CA SER A 64 6.03 32.42 4.70
C SER A 64 7.42 31.96 4.25
N LYS A 65 8.47 32.67 4.69
CA LYS A 65 9.88 32.25 4.54
C LYS A 65 10.12 30.83 5.07
N GLN A 66 9.36 30.41 6.09
CA GLN A 66 9.47 29.08 6.69
C GLN A 66 8.92 27.99 5.75
N VAL A 67 7.85 28.28 5.01
CA VAL A 67 7.28 27.34 4.02
C VAL A 67 8.20 27.20 2.81
N LYS A 68 8.80 28.30 2.34
CA LYS A 68 9.80 28.29 1.25
C LYS A 68 11.04 27.48 1.67
N ALA A 69 11.55 27.69 2.89
CA ALA A 69 12.68 26.92 3.42
C ALA A 69 12.37 25.42 3.61
N ALA A 70 11.17 25.08 4.10
CA ALA A 70 10.75 23.69 4.26
C ALA A 70 10.64 22.96 2.90
N TYR A 71 10.13 23.64 1.87
CA TYR A 71 10.07 23.10 0.51
C TYR A 71 11.46 22.85 -0.07
N GLU A 72 12.37 23.82 0.03
CA GLU A 72 13.76 23.70 -0.45
C GLU A 72 14.51 22.58 0.25
N GLN A 73 14.31 22.43 1.57
CA GLN A 73 14.93 21.37 2.35
C GLN A 73 14.43 19.98 1.94
N LEU A 74 13.11 19.82 1.74
CA LEU A 74 12.51 18.57 1.30
C LEU A 74 13.03 18.18 -0.09
N ASN A 75 13.09 19.14 -1.01
CA ASN A 75 13.55 18.91 -2.38
C ASN A 75 15.05 18.55 -2.44
N LYS A 76 15.86 19.15 -1.57
CA LYS A 76 17.29 18.81 -1.41
C LYS A 76 17.49 17.38 -0.90
N GLN A 77 16.67 16.94 0.05
CA GLN A 77 16.73 15.57 0.57
C GLN A 77 16.28 14.54 -0.46
N PHE A 78 15.25 14.85 -1.24
CA PHE A 78 14.77 14.01 -2.33
C PHE A 78 15.86 13.78 -3.39
N ASN A 79 16.51 14.86 -3.86
CA ASN A 79 17.57 14.76 -4.86
C ASN A 79 18.81 14.00 -4.35
N ALA A 80 19.12 14.10 -3.06
CA ALA A 80 20.21 13.34 -2.45
C ALA A 80 19.91 11.83 -2.41
N TYR A 81 18.66 11.45 -2.14
CA TYR A 81 18.21 10.05 -2.13
C TYR A 81 18.22 9.42 -3.53
N VAL A 82 17.75 10.16 -4.54
CA VAL A 82 17.81 9.74 -5.96
C VAL A 82 19.26 9.55 -6.41
N SER A 83 20.18 10.39 -5.92
CA SER A 83 21.60 10.29 -6.25
C SER A 83 22.29 9.11 -5.55
N SER A 84 21.89 8.76 -4.32
CA SER A 84 22.51 7.66 -3.57
C SER A 84 22.03 6.27 -4.02
N THR A 85 20.86 6.19 -4.65
CA THR A 85 20.32 4.93 -5.21
C THR A 85 20.86 4.61 -6.61
N ALA A 86 21.47 5.58 -7.29
CA ALA A 86 22.11 5.38 -8.60
C ALA A 86 23.51 4.72 -8.53
N THR A 87 24.10 4.59 -7.33
CA THR A 87 25.51 4.19 -7.16
C THR A 87 25.74 2.77 -6.62
N GLN A 88 24.70 1.95 -6.45
CA GLN A 88 24.84 0.52 -6.12
C GLN A 88 24.47 -0.37 -7.32
N LYS A 89 25.43 -0.51 -8.22
CA LYS A 89 25.59 -1.66 -9.15
C LYS A 89 26.99 -2.22 -8.94
N THR A 90 27.15 -3.53 -9.22
CA THR A 90 28.36 -4.41 -9.09
C THR A 90 28.41 -5.13 -7.73
N ASP A 91 28.62 -6.44 -7.60
CA ASP A 91 28.86 -7.59 -8.49
C ASP A 91 28.44 -8.85 -7.71
N ASP A 92 27.97 -9.92 -8.37
CA ASP A 92 28.18 -11.30 -7.89
C ASP A 92 27.89 -12.32 -9.00
N ALA A 93 28.98 -12.97 -9.41
CA ALA A 93 29.01 -14.12 -10.31
C ALA A 93 29.15 -15.43 -9.49
N ASP A 94 28.81 -16.54 -10.14
CA ASP A 94 28.97 -17.95 -9.72
C ASP A 94 27.98 -18.56 -8.71
N VAL A 95 26.95 -19.26 -9.25
CA VAL A 95 26.35 -20.44 -8.61
C VAL A 95 26.04 -21.50 -9.70
N PRO A 96 26.28 -22.82 -9.47
CA PRO A 96 26.32 -23.84 -10.53
C PRO A 96 24.94 -24.39 -10.94
N LYS A 97 24.88 -24.88 -12.19
CA LYS A 97 23.74 -25.58 -12.81
C LYS A 97 23.48 -26.98 -12.23
N ALA A 98 22.21 -27.27 -11.94
CA ALA A 98 21.57 -28.59 -11.99
C ALA A 98 20.11 -28.32 -12.39
N GLY A 99 19.50 -28.86 -13.43
CA GLY A 99 19.33 -30.26 -13.82
C GLY A 99 17.84 -30.41 -14.15
N GLU A 100 17.50 -30.63 -15.42
CA GLU A 100 16.11 -30.67 -15.93
C GLU A 100 15.28 -31.79 -15.28
N GLN A 101 14.08 -31.46 -14.79
CA GLN A 101 12.99 -32.43 -14.66
C GLN A 101 11.68 -31.86 -15.19
N LYS A 102 11.11 -32.58 -16.16
CA LYS A 102 9.79 -32.38 -16.74
C LYS A 102 8.72 -32.83 -15.74
N THR A 103 7.80 -31.95 -15.37
CA THR A 103 6.50 -32.37 -14.81
C THR A 103 5.37 -31.45 -15.30
N SER A 104 4.28 -32.11 -15.66
CA SER A 104 3.01 -31.60 -16.19
C SER A 104 2.42 -30.39 -15.45
N LYS A 105 1.75 -29.51 -16.21
CA LYS A 105 0.95 -28.37 -15.70
C LYS A 105 0.04 -28.79 -14.54
N PRO A 106 0.14 -28.18 -13.35
CA PRO A 106 -0.84 -28.35 -12.29
C PRO A 106 -2.11 -27.56 -12.60
N LYS A 107 -3.25 -28.16 -12.25
CA LYS A 107 -4.54 -27.49 -12.11
C LYS A 107 -4.39 -26.40 -11.05
N VAL A 108 -4.73 -25.14 -11.37
CA VAL A 108 -4.66 -24.03 -10.42
C VAL A 108 -5.71 -24.28 -9.34
N GLU A 109 -5.30 -24.84 -8.21
CA GLU A 109 -6.07 -24.80 -6.97
C GLU A 109 -5.94 -23.40 -6.40
N THR A 110 -7.08 -22.74 -6.18
CA THR A 110 -7.12 -21.47 -5.45
C THR A 110 -6.44 -21.69 -4.09
N PRO A 111 -5.41 -20.91 -3.71
CA PRO A 111 -4.76 -21.08 -2.42
C PRO A 111 -5.80 -20.95 -1.30
N ALA A 112 -5.71 -21.82 -0.30
CA ALA A 112 -6.58 -21.75 0.87
C ALA A 112 -6.49 -20.33 1.50
N PRO A 113 -7.60 -19.77 2.00
CA PRO A 113 -7.57 -18.46 2.64
C PRO A 113 -6.60 -18.47 3.83
N PRO A 114 -5.95 -17.33 4.12
CA PRO A 114 -5.00 -17.26 5.22
C PRO A 114 -5.69 -17.57 6.56
N THR A 115 -4.93 -18.14 7.49
CA THR A 115 -5.46 -18.71 8.75
C THR A 115 -6.11 -17.68 9.68
N TYR A 116 -5.81 -16.39 9.51
CA TYR A 116 -6.45 -15.30 10.25
C TYR A 116 -7.84 -14.94 9.72
N ARG A 117 -8.26 -15.48 8.56
CA ARG A 117 -9.62 -15.31 8.05
C ARG A 117 -10.57 -16.25 8.77
N LEU A 118 -11.11 -15.77 9.87
CA LEU A 118 -12.03 -16.50 10.74
C LEU A 118 -13.45 -16.47 10.14
N SER A 119 -13.68 -17.25 9.09
CA SER A 119 -14.95 -17.30 8.34
C SER A 119 -16.01 -18.23 8.94
N SER A 120 -15.67 -18.98 9.99
CA SER A 120 -16.56 -19.97 10.61
C SER A 120 -16.66 -19.80 12.14
N CYS A 121 -17.74 -20.34 12.70
CA CYS A 121 -17.90 -20.42 14.16
C CYS A 121 -16.73 -21.17 14.80
N PRO A 122 -16.32 -20.79 16.02
CA PRO A 122 -15.41 -21.61 16.81
C PRO A 122 -15.96 -23.05 16.91
N GLY A 123 -15.08 -24.04 16.77
CA GLY A 123 -15.48 -25.44 16.97
C GLY A 123 -15.94 -25.69 18.41
N GLU A 124 -16.75 -26.72 18.65
CA GLU A 124 -17.30 -27.03 19.98
C GLU A 124 -16.23 -27.15 21.09
N THR A 125 -15.00 -27.53 20.72
CA THR A 125 -13.86 -27.69 21.63
C THR A 125 -12.97 -26.45 21.74
N GLN A 126 -13.22 -25.39 20.96
CA GLN A 126 -12.39 -24.19 20.92
C GLN A 126 -12.95 -23.12 21.87
N GLN A 127 -12.28 -22.92 23.02
CA GLN A 127 -12.62 -21.83 23.92
C GLN A 127 -12.06 -20.50 23.39
N VAL A 128 -12.92 -19.71 22.74
CA VAL A 128 -12.60 -18.34 22.33
C VAL A 128 -13.17 -17.37 23.36
N ARG A 129 -12.32 -16.49 23.90
CA ARG A 129 -12.80 -15.42 24.78
C ARG A 129 -13.56 -14.38 23.96
N LEU A 130 -14.77 -14.07 24.37
CA LEU A 130 -15.59 -13.02 23.78
C LEU A 130 -15.54 -11.77 24.65
N TRP A 131 -15.46 -10.62 23.99
CA TRP A 131 -15.37 -9.30 24.60
C TRP A 131 -16.53 -8.46 24.10
N THR A 132 -17.26 -7.83 25.01
CA THR A 132 -18.11 -6.69 24.64
C THR A 132 -17.27 -5.43 24.50
N LYS A 133 -17.79 -4.41 23.79
CA LYS A 133 -17.10 -3.12 23.66
C LYS A 133 -16.86 -2.45 25.02
N ASP A 134 -17.82 -2.58 25.94
CA ASP A 134 -17.74 -2.02 27.30
C ASP A 134 -16.75 -2.77 28.20
N GLU A 135 -16.46 -4.04 27.91
CA GLU A 135 -15.37 -4.76 28.58
C GLU A 135 -14.02 -4.38 28.01
N LEU A 136 -13.92 -4.28 26.67
CA LEU A 136 -12.67 -4.00 25.99
C LEU A 136 -12.12 -2.62 26.34
N ILE A 137 -12.98 -1.60 26.53
CA ILE A 137 -12.57 -0.22 26.82
C ILE A 137 -11.72 -0.10 28.11
N LYS A 138 -11.80 -1.08 29.02
CA LYS A 138 -11.01 -1.12 30.25
C LYS A 138 -9.53 -1.47 30.00
N PHE A 139 -9.21 -1.99 28.82
CA PHE A 139 -7.86 -2.39 28.43
C PHE A 139 -7.18 -1.31 27.58
N ASP A 140 -7.45 -0.05 27.89
CA ASP A 140 -6.88 1.13 27.23
C ASP A 140 -5.47 1.50 27.73
N GLY A 141 -4.97 0.78 28.74
CA GLY A 141 -3.71 1.03 29.43
C GLY A 141 -3.77 2.09 30.54
N ASN A 142 -4.85 2.87 30.64
CA ASN A 142 -5.02 3.91 31.67
C ASN A 142 -5.96 3.49 32.80
N SER A 143 -6.84 2.50 32.55
CA SER A 143 -7.90 2.10 33.47
C SER A 143 -7.46 1.16 34.60
N GLY A 144 -6.16 0.90 34.74
CA GLY A 144 -5.59 0.06 35.80
C GLY A 144 -5.54 -1.44 35.50
N GLU A 145 -6.06 -1.87 34.35
CA GLU A 145 -5.82 -3.22 33.85
C GLU A 145 -4.34 -3.40 33.46
N PRO A 146 -3.74 -4.59 33.71
CA PRO A 146 -2.33 -4.83 33.40
C PRO A 146 -2.06 -4.97 31.91
N ASP A 147 -3.08 -5.37 31.13
CA ASP A 147 -2.98 -5.58 29.70
C ASP A 147 -3.54 -4.38 28.91
N VAL A 148 -2.93 -4.12 27.76
CA VAL A 148 -3.43 -3.22 26.71
C VAL A 148 -3.90 -4.06 25.55
N LEU A 149 -5.18 -3.93 25.19
CA LEU A 149 -5.82 -4.70 24.12
C LEU A 149 -6.24 -3.81 22.97
N LEU A 150 -6.25 -4.35 21.75
CA LEU A 150 -6.70 -3.66 20.54
C LEU A 150 -7.54 -4.58 19.68
N GLY A 151 -8.66 -4.09 19.18
CA GLY A 151 -9.53 -4.77 18.24
C GLY A 151 -9.19 -4.41 16.79
N PHE A 152 -9.08 -5.42 15.93
CA PHE A 152 -9.00 -5.25 14.49
C PHE A 152 -9.74 -6.39 13.79
N LEU A 153 -10.66 -6.02 12.91
CA LEU A 153 -11.62 -6.88 12.22
C LEU A 153 -12.35 -7.82 13.20
N GLY A 154 -12.67 -7.31 14.40
CA GLY A 154 -13.31 -8.06 15.48
C GLY A 154 -12.40 -9.03 16.23
N SER A 155 -11.17 -9.31 15.77
CA SER A 155 -10.18 -10.04 16.57
C SER A 155 -9.54 -9.12 17.61
N VAL A 156 -9.29 -9.64 18.81
CA VAL A 156 -8.67 -8.90 19.92
C VAL A 156 -7.22 -9.32 20.06
N TYR A 157 -6.30 -8.36 20.00
CA TYR A 157 -4.87 -8.58 20.11
C TYR A 157 -4.33 -7.97 21.40
N ASN A 158 -3.46 -8.70 22.11
CA ASN A 158 -2.72 -8.16 23.24
C ASN A 158 -1.51 -7.38 22.71
N VAL A 159 -1.52 -6.06 22.91
CA VAL A 159 -0.47 -5.12 22.45
C VAL A 159 0.41 -4.61 23.58
N THR A 160 0.29 -5.18 24.79
CA THR A 160 0.99 -4.76 26.02
C THR A 160 2.51 -4.72 25.85
N LEU A 161 3.09 -5.72 25.17
CA LEU A 161 4.54 -5.79 24.94
C LEU A 161 5.07 -4.62 24.10
N ASN A 162 4.21 -3.98 23.31
CA ASN A 162 4.53 -2.81 22.50
C ASN A 162 3.97 -1.53 23.12
N GLY A 163 4.02 -1.42 24.46
CA GLY A 163 3.53 -0.29 25.24
C GLY A 163 4.14 1.06 24.86
N GLN A 164 5.32 1.09 24.24
CA GLN A 164 5.90 2.32 23.66
C GLN A 164 5.04 2.95 22.55
N HIS A 165 4.17 2.15 21.91
CA HIS A 165 3.26 2.60 20.86
C HIS A 165 1.82 2.70 21.35
N TYR A 166 1.36 1.72 22.13
CA TYR A 166 -0.06 1.59 22.53
C TYR A 166 -0.34 1.92 23.99
N GLY A 167 0.69 2.05 24.83
CA GLY A 167 0.53 2.34 26.26
C GLY A 167 0.18 3.80 26.55
N PRO A 168 -0.09 4.13 27.82
CA PRO A 168 -0.47 5.49 28.24
C PRO A 168 0.44 6.59 27.68
N GLY A 169 -0.17 7.57 27.00
CA GLY A 169 0.55 8.72 26.42
C GLY A 169 1.31 8.44 25.13
N ALA A 170 1.29 7.21 24.62
CA ALA A 170 1.89 6.87 23.33
C ALA A 170 0.98 7.27 22.15
N GLU A 171 1.58 7.42 20.96
CA GLU A 171 0.89 7.93 19.75
C GLU A 171 -0.32 7.08 19.34
N TYR A 172 -0.24 5.76 19.50
CA TYR A 172 -1.27 4.80 19.10
C TYR A 172 -2.15 4.34 20.26
N ASN A 173 -2.04 4.96 21.44
CA ASN A 173 -2.91 4.68 22.59
C ASN A 173 -4.39 4.94 22.28
N VAL A 174 -4.70 5.82 21.32
CA VAL A 174 -6.08 6.13 20.91
C VAL A 174 -6.90 4.91 20.46
N PHE A 175 -6.22 3.86 20.00
CA PHE A 175 -6.81 2.59 19.56
C PHE A 175 -6.98 1.57 20.68
N ALA A 176 -6.28 1.74 21.80
CA ALA A 176 -6.33 0.80 22.90
C ALA A 176 -7.76 0.73 23.48
N GLY A 177 -8.18 -0.49 23.82
CA GLY A 177 -9.51 -0.81 24.31
C GLY A 177 -10.64 -0.72 23.28
N LYS A 178 -10.34 -0.56 21.98
CA LYS A 178 -11.35 -0.37 20.93
C LYS A 178 -11.10 -1.29 19.74
N ASP A 179 -12.16 -1.58 19.01
CA ASP A 179 -12.03 -1.98 17.62
C ASP A 179 -11.80 -0.73 16.77
N ALA A 180 -10.61 -0.61 16.19
CA ALA A 180 -10.20 0.54 15.40
C ALA A 180 -10.09 0.21 13.90
N THR A 181 -10.78 -0.84 13.43
CA THR A 181 -10.74 -1.29 12.04
C THR A 181 -10.91 -0.15 11.04
N ARG A 182 -11.92 0.70 11.22
CA ARG A 182 -12.18 1.81 10.31
C ARG A 182 -10.99 2.78 10.25
N ALA A 183 -10.44 3.18 11.39
CA ALA A 183 -9.28 4.08 11.45
C ALA A 183 -8.06 3.53 10.68
N PHE A 184 -7.78 2.24 10.77
CA PHE A 184 -6.68 1.60 10.03
C PHE A 184 -6.92 1.55 8.52
N VAL A 185 -8.18 1.40 8.11
CA VAL A 185 -8.54 1.34 6.69
C VAL A 185 -8.55 2.74 6.05
N THR A 186 -9.08 3.75 6.76
CA THR A 186 -9.21 5.12 6.26
C THR A 186 -7.96 5.97 6.49
N GLY A 187 -7.11 5.58 7.44
CA GLY A 187 -5.96 6.38 7.90
C GLY A 187 -6.34 7.55 8.81
N ASN A 188 -7.61 7.66 9.24
CA ASN A 188 -8.08 8.74 10.11
C ASN A 188 -8.15 8.29 11.57
N PHE A 189 -7.10 8.59 12.33
CA PHE A 189 -6.93 8.08 13.69
C PHE A 189 -7.63 8.91 14.78
N THR A 190 -8.34 9.99 14.40
CA THR A 190 -9.03 10.86 15.35
C THR A 190 -10.53 10.64 15.38
N HIS A 191 -11.15 10.38 14.23
CA HIS A 191 -12.61 10.30 14.12
C HIS A 191 -13.14 8.88 13.81
N ASP A 192 -12.31 8.00 13.27
CA ASP A 192 -12.74 6.68 12.78
C ASP A 192 -12.43 5.55 13.77
N LEU A 193 -12.43 5.83 15.08
CA LEU A 193 -12.15 4.84 16.14
C LEU A 193 -13.34 3.89 16.39
N THR A 194 -13.72 3.13 15.37
CA THR A 194 -14.90 2.24 15.35
C THR A 194 -14.70 1.02 14.43
N ASP A 195 -15.54 0.01 14.61
CA ASP A 195 -15.64 -1.22 13.78
C ASP A 195 -16.57 -1.05 12.56
N GLN A 196 -17.26 0.08 12.44
CA GLN A 196 -18.22 0.31 11.36
C GLN A 196 -17.50 0.72 10.06
N ILE A 197 -17.61 -0.11 9.02
CA ILE A 197 -16.97 0.09 7.71
C ILE A 197 -17.93 0.03 6.52
N GLY A 198 -19.23 -0.10 6.74
CA GLY A 198 -20.21 -0.27 5.66
C GLY A 198 -20.40 0.94 4.73
N ASP A 199 -19.93 2.12 5.12
CA ASP A 199 -20.03 3.39 4.39
C ASP A 199 -18.69 3.88 3.81
N ILE A 200 -17.60 3.13 4.01
CA ILE A 200 -16.30 3.47 3.41
C ILE A 200 -16.18 2.85 2.01
N ASP A 201 -15.41 3.49 1.14
CA ASP A 201 -15.17 2.98 -0.21
C ASP A 201 -14.53 1.58 -0.17
N GLU A 202 -15.14 0.64 -0.88
CA GLU A 202 -14.68 -0.75 -0.98
C GLU A 202 -13.28 -0.85 -1.56
N SER A 203 -12.83 0.12 -2.37
CA SER A 203 -11.45 0.17 -2.86
C SER A 203 -10.40 0.19 -1.74
N LEU A 204 -10.76 0.62 -0.53
CA LEU A 204 -9.88 0.63 0.63
C LEU A 204 -9.78 -0.72 1.36
N TYR A 205 -10.65 -1.69 1.05
CA TYR A 205 -10.74 -2.96 1.78
C TYR A 205 -9.47 -3.81 1.60
N GLN A 206 -8.72 -3.59 0.51
CA GLN A 206 -7.39 -4.16 0.33
C GLN A 206 -6.42 -3.87 1.49
N HIS A 207 -6.60 -2.77 2.22
CA HIS A 207 -5.79 -2.45 3.41
C HIS A 207 -6.13 -3.37 4.59
N ILE A 208 -7.36 -3.89 4.68
CA ILE A 208 -7.81 -4.77 5.76
C ILE A 208 -6.94 -6.03 5.80
N GLU A 209 -6.69 -6.65 4.64
CA GLU A 209 -5.88 -7.87 4.55
C GLU A 209 -4.45 -7.64 5.06
N SER A 210 -3.87 -6.48 4.75
CA SER A 210 -2.51 -6.13 5.18
C SER A 210 -2.44 -5.96 6.70
N TRP A 211 -3.41 -5.27 7.29
CA TRP A 211 -3.48 -5.07 8.73
C TRP A 211 -3.84 -6.35 9.49
N ALA A 212 -4.78 -7.15 8.98
CA ALA A 212 -5.14 -8.45 9.57
C ALA A 212 -3.93 -9.39 9.61
N SER A 213 -3.18 -9.47 8.49
CA SER A 213 -1.95 -10.23 8.43
C SER A 213 -0.91 -9.72 9.41
N PHE A 214 -0.73 -8.40 9.52
CA PHE A 214 0.23 -7.81 10.45
C PHE A 214 -0.11 -8.12 11.90
N TYR A 215 -1.36 -7.90 12.32
CA TYR A 215 -1.75 -8.10 13.71
C TYR A 215 -1.69 -9.57 14.11
N SER A 216 -2.19 -10.47 13.24
CA SER A 216 -2.13 -11.90 13.49
C SER A 216 -0.71 -12.47 13.52
N SER A 217 0.25 -11.89 12.79
CA SER A 217 1.65 -12.33 12.84
C SER A 217 2.45 -11.71 13.97
N SER A 218 2.08 -10.50 14.41
CA SER A 218 2.92 -9.68 15.31
C SER A 218 2.44 -9.68 16.76
N TYR A 219 1.18 -10.03 16.99
CA TYR A 219 0.56 -9.99 18.31
C TYR A 219 -0.22 -11.27 18.59
N GLN A 220 -0.34 -11.57 19.87
CA GLN A 220 -1.15 -12.68 20.32
C GLN A 220 -2.63 -12.30 20.21
N GLU A 221 -3.40 -13.06 19.42
CA GLU A 221 -4.86 -13.01 19.47
C GLU A 221 -5.34 -13.61 20.80
N VAL A 222 -6.14 -12.86 21.55
CA VAL A 222 -6.64 -13.22 22.89
C VAL A 222 -8.16 -13.27 22.95
N GLY A 223 -8.84 -13.19 21.80
CA GLY A 223 -10.29 -13.33 21.72
C GLY A 223 -10.92 -12.60 20.55
N ARG A 224 -12.24 -12.45 20.61
CA ARG A 224 -13.06 -11.77 19.60
C ARG A 224 -14.02 -10.78 20.24
N ILE A 225 -14.40 -9.74 19.50
CA ILE A 225 -15.34 -8.70 19.93
C ILE A 225 -16.72 -9.05 19.41
N VAL A 226 -17.69 -9.12 20.31
CA VAL A 226 -19.11 -9.22 19.96
C VAL A 226 -19.55 -7.88 19.38
N GLY A 227 -19.96 -7.87 18.10
CA GLY A 227 -20.24 -6.63 17.39
C GLY A 227 -20.36 -6.81 15.88
N ALA A 228 -19.71 -5.92 15.12
CA ALA A 228 -19.84 -5.88 13.66
C ALA A 228 -19.43 -7.20 12.98
N PHE A 229 -18.35 -7.83 13.44
CA PHE A 229 -17.72 -8.95 12.76
C PHE A 229 -18.00 -10.34 13.37
N PHE A 230 -18.30 -10.39 14.67
CA PHE A 230 -18.65 -11.63 15.38
C PHE A 230 -19.91 -11.48 16.23
N ASP A 231 -20.74 -12.54 16.28
CA ASP A 231 -21.93 -12.61 17.12
C ASP A 231 -21.60 -13.05 18.57
N GLU A 232 -22.63 -13.18 19.42
CA GLU A 232 -22.52 -13.61 20.83
C GLU A 232 -21.97 -15.03 21.02
N ARG A 233 -21.88 -15.83 19.94
CA ARG A 233 -21.29 -17.17 19.94
C ARG A 233 -19.87 -17.16 19.36
N GLY A 234 -19.37 -15.98 18.98
CA GLY A 234 -18.10 -15.81 18.29
C GLY A 234 -18.13 -16.22 16.82
N CYS A 235 -19.31 -16.48 16.24
CA CYS A 235 -19.45 -16.81 14.83
C CYS A 235 -19.31 -15.57 13.96
N ALA A 236 -18.71 -15.74 12.78
CA ALA A 236 -18.61 -14.68 11.77
C ALA A 236 -20.01 -14.15 11.40
N THR A 237 -20.16 -12.83 11.37
CA THR A 237 -21.39 -12.18 10.92
C THR A 237 -21.47 -12.12 9.39
N PRO A 238 -22.65 -11.81 8.81
CA PRO A 238 -22.76 -11.52 7.39
C PRO A 238 -21.86 -10.37 6.94
N GLU A 239 -21.59 -9.40 7.82
CA GLU A 239 -20.69 -8.29 7.50
C GLU A 239 -19.25 -8.76 7.33
N LEU A 240 -18.74 -9.62 8.23
CA LEU A 240 -17.39 -10.20 8.07
C LEU A 240 -17.28 -11.03 6.78
N ALA A 241 -18.32 -11.79 6.44
CA ALA A 241 -18.38 -12.53 5.18
C ALA A 241 -18.36 -11.61 3.96
N ARG A 242 -19.09 -10.49 4.01
CA ARG A 242 -19.08 -9.46 2.95
C ARG A 242 -17.69 -8.86 2.78
N VAL A 243 -17.02 -8.52 3.88
CA VAL A 243 -15.65 -7.96 3.86
C VAL A 243 -14.69 -8.90 3.13
N TYR A 244 -14.67 -10.18 3.50
CA TYR A 244 -13.79 -11.14 2.82
C TYR A 244 -14.15 -11.32 1.34
N HIS A 245 -15.44 -11.32 0.99
CA HIS A 245 -15.87 -11.37 -0.40
C HIS A 245 -15.33 -10.19 -1.23
N VAL A 246 -15.44 -8.97 -0.70
CA VAL A 246 -14.92 -7.76 -1.35
C VAL A 246 -13.40 -7.85 -1.52
N ILE A 247 -12.66 -8.28 -0.48
CA ILE A 247 -11.20 -8.46 -0.56
C ILE A 247 -10.82 -9.45 -1.66
N ASP A 248 -11.55 -10.57 -1.77
CA ASP A 248 -11.30 -11.58 -2.80
C ASP A 248 -11.57 -11.04 -4.22
N GLN A 249 -12.66 -10.27 -4.40
CA GLN A 249 -12.95 -9.61 -5.67
C GLN A 249 -11.86 -8.61 -6.06
N LEU A 250 -11.38 -7.80 -5.11
CA LEU A 250 -10.29 -6.85 -5.36
C LEU A 250 -8.99 -7.58 -5.73
N ALA A 251 -8.68 -8.69 -5.07
CA ALA A 251 -7.51 -9.50 -5.38
C ALA A 251 -7.62 -10.14 -6.78
N GLU A 252 -8.79 -10.68 -7.14
CA GLU A 252 -9.05 -11.26 -8.46
C GLU A 252 -8.98 -10.19 -9.57
N ALA A 253 -9.58 -9.02 -9.34
CA ALA A 253 -9.52 -7.91 -10.28
C ALA A 253 -8.07 -7.42 -10.49
N LYS A 254 -7.30 -7.31 -9.41
CA LYS A 254 -5.88 -6.95 -9.47
C LYS A 254 -5.05 -7.99 -10.22
N ASN A 255 -5.27 -9.28 -9.96
CA ASN A 255 -4.58 -10.36 -10.67
C ASN A 255 -4.95 -10.38 -12.15
N SER A 256 -6.23 -10.20 -12.48
CA SER A 256 -6.71 -10.12 -13.86
C SER A 256 -6.09 -8.92 -14.60
N GLN A 257 -6.02 -7.75 -13.95
CA GLN A 257 -5.34 -6.59 -14.49
C GLN A 257 -3.84 -6.85 -14.69
N ALA A 258 -3.17 -7.49 -13.74
CA ALA A 258 -1.76 -7.83 -13.87
C ALA A 258 -1.49 -8.80 -15.03
N GLU A 259 -2.40 -9.76 -15.29
CA GLU A 259 -2.30 -10.64 -16.46
C GLU A 259 -2.53 -9.89 -17.78
N GLN A 260 -3.47 -8.94 -17.81
CA GLN A 260 -3.64 -8.05 -18.97
C GLN A 260 -2.41 -7.16 -19.19
N ASP A 261 -1.85 -6.60 -18.12
CA ASP A 261 -0.63 -5.78 -18.17
C ASP A 261 0.58 -6.60 -18.62
N LYS A 262 0.63 -7.93 -18.42
CA LYS A 262 1.66 -8.79 -19.00
C LYS A 262 1.55 -8.93 -20.53
N GLN A 263 0.34 -8.83 -21.08
CA GLN A 263 0.12 -8.89 -22.53
C GLN A 263 0.48 -7.57 -23.22
N LEU A 264 0.14 -6.45 -22.59
CA LEU A 264 0.45 -5.10 -23.06
C LEU A 264 1.18 -4.29 -21.96
N PRO A 265 2.44 -4.64 -21.65
CA PRO A 265 3.19 -4.00 -20.58
C PRO A 265 3.46 -2.54 -20.90
N GLU A 266 3.37 -1.67 -19.90
CA GLU A 266 3.65 -0.24 -20.07
C GLU A 266 5.08 -0.02 -20.60
N CYS A 267 5.23 0.98 -21.46
CA CYS A 267 6.56 1.40 -21.90
C CYS A 267 7.37 1.98 -20.73
N ASN A 268 8.69 1.86 -20.83
CA ASN A 268 9.53 2.77 -20.08
C ASN A 268 9.38 4.17 -20.68
N SER A 269 9.38 5.20 -19.83
CA SER A 269 9.26 6.58 -20.28
C SER A 269 10.19 7.50 -19.50
N GLU A 270 10.65 8.53 -20.17
CA GLU A 270 11.42 9.61 -19.57
C GLU A 270 11.00 10.95 -20.16
N TRP A 271 11.15 12.01 -19.36
CA TRP A 271 10.86 13.38 -19.78
C TRP A 271 12.07 14.26 -19.50
N ASN A 272 12.59 14.89 -20.55
CA ASN A 272 13.61 15.92 -20.42
C ASN A 272 12.92 17.30 -20.37
N GLY A 273 12.92 17.92 -19.20
CA GLY A 273 12.30 19.23 -18.99
C GLY A 273 13.00 20.39 -19.71
N GLU A 274 14.31 20.31 -19.94
CA GLU A 274 15.09 21.37 -20.61
C GLU A 274 14.83 21.38 -22.11
N LEU A 275 14.86 20.19 -22.72
CA LEU A 275 14.59 19.99 -24.15
C LEU A 275 13.09 19.93 -24.47
N LYS A 276 12.23 19.92 -23.44
CA LYS A 276 10.78 19.68 -23.54
C LYS A 276 10.46 18.47 -24.42
N GLN A 277 11.24 17.40 -24.25
CA GLN A 277 11.19 16.22 -25.09
C GLN A 277 10.92 15.00 -24.23
N GLY A 278 9.89 14.24 -24.60
CA GLY A 278 9.60 12.94 -24.01
C GLY A 278 10.25 11.84 -24.82
N ARG A 279 10.51 10.70 -24.18
CA ARG A 279 10.93 9.48 -24.87
C ARG A 279 10.24 8.29 -24.23
N VAL A 280 9.83 7.35 -25.08
CA VAL A 280 9.28 6.06 -24.65
C VAL A 280 10.05 4.94 -25.33
N TRP A 281 10.30 3.87 -24.60
CA TRP A 281 10.99 2.71 -25.16
C TRP A 281 10.53 1.42 -24.50
N CYS A 282 10.73 0.35 -25.25
CA CYS A 282 10.49 -1.00 -24.81
C CYS A 282 11.82 -1.71 -24.63
N SER A 283 11.90 -2.53 -23.59
CA SER A 283 13.04 -3.39 -23.28
C SER A 283 12.52 -4.72 -22.74
N THR A 284 13.41 -5.67 -22.47
CA THR A 284 13.05 -6.88 -21.72
C THR A 284 12.58 -6.59 -20.30
N LYS A 285 12.69 -5.34 -19.82
CA LYS A 285 12.27 -4.84 -18.51
C LYS A 285 11.42 -3.58 -18.67
N SER A 286 10.21 -3.72 -19.20
CA SER A 286 9.20 -2.64 -19.25
C SER A 286 7.91 -3.09 -18.59
N GLY A 287 7.17 -2.16 -17.99
CA GLY A 287 5.92 -2.45 -17.28
C GLY A 287 6.11 -3.15 -15.93
N GLY A 288 7.34 -3.16 -15.39
CA GLY A 288 7.64 -3.78 -14.09
C GLY A 288 7.85 -5.30 -14.13
N PHE A 289 7.95 -5.90 -15.32
CA PHE A 289 8.18 -7.35 -15.50
C PHE A 289 9.41 -7.61 -16.38
N GLU A 290 10.08 -8.74 -16.15
CA GLU A 290 11.17 -9.24 -17.00
C GLU A 290 10.63 -10.30 -17.99
N ARG A 291 10.99 -10.16 -19.27
CA ARG A 291 10.50 -11.00 -20.39
C ARG A 291 11.57 -11.23 -21.45
N ASP A 292 11.32 -12.17 -22.36
CA ASP A 292 12.24 -12.62 -23.40
C ASP A 292 12.19 -11.80 -24.71
N TRP A 293 11.32 -10.79 -24.79
CA TRP A 293 11.19 -9.90 -25.95
C TRP A 293 11.22 -8.42 -25.56
N VAL A 294 11.73 -7.59 -26.47
CA VAL A 294 11.86 -6.13 -26.30
C VAL A 294 10.52 -5.45 -26.63
N GLY A 295 10.10 -5.57 -27.89
CA GLY A 295 8.85 -5.05 -28.41
C GLY A 295 8.93 -3.61 -28.90
N THR A 296 7.80 -3.15 -29.44
CA THR A 296 7.69 -1.83 -30.05
C THR A 296 6.68 -0.96 -29.30
N PRO A 297 7.01 0.30 -28.97
CA PRO A 297 6.07 1.22 -28.32
C PRO A 297 4.83 1.50 -29.19
N ARG A 298 3.65 1.47 -28.58
CA ARG A 298 2.36 1.83 -29.18
C ARG A 298 1.53 2.65 -28.20
N VAL A 299 0.70 3.52 -28.74
CA VAL A 299 -0.34 4.21 -27.97
C VAL A 299 -1.56 3.30 -27.91
N TYR A 300 -1.90 2.85 -26.70
CA TYR A 300 -3.14 2.15 -26.39
C TYR A 300 -4.20 3.14 -25.92
N ASN A 301 -5.41 3.06 -26.48
CA ASN A 301 -6.53 3.94 -26.14
C ASN A 301 -7.77 3.12 -25.78
N ASP A 302 -8.20 3.15 -24.53
CA ASP A 302 -9.42 2.44 -24.09
C ASP A 302 -10.71 3.28 -24.26
N GLY A 303 -10.60 4.47 -24.87
CA GLY A 303 -11.69 5.43 -25.02
C GLY A 303 -11.83 6.40 -23.84
N GLN A 304 -11.18 6.14 -22.70
CA GLN A 304 -11.14 7.02 -21.52
C GLN A 304 -9.76 7.62 -21.30
N SER A 305 -8.71 6.88 -21.63
CA SER A 305 -7.32 7.23 -21.40
C SER A 305 -6.43 6.74 -22.54
N GLN A 306 -5.27 7.39 -22.68
CA GLN A 306 -4.22 6.95 -23.59
C GLN A 306 -2.97 6.62 -22.79
N LYS A 307 -2.37 5.47 -23.06
CA LYS A 307 -1.12 5.03 -22.42
C LYS A 307 -0.16 4.38 -23.42
N CYS A 308 1.14 4.45 -23.12
CA CYS A 308 2.15 3.75 -23.90
C CYS A 308 2.22 2.29 -23.46
N VAL A 309 2.15 1.36 -24.42
CA VAL A 309 2.36 -0.08 -24.20
C VAL A 309 3.40 -0.65 -25.16
N CYS A 310 4.11 -1.67 -24.70
CA CYS A 310 5.03 -2.45 -25.51
C CYS A 310 4.27 -3.61 -26.15
N VAL A 311 4.36 -3.70 -27.48
CA VAL A 311 3.74 -4.78 -28.25
C VAL A 311 4.81 -5.75 -28.69
N ASN A 312 4.58 -7.05 -28.46
CA ASN A 312 5.48 -8.09 -28.95
C ASN A 312 5.49 -8.06 -30.49
N PRO A 313 6.65 -8.12 -31.16
CA PRO A 313 6.70 -8.10 -32.63
C PRO A 313 5.96 -9.27 -33.28
N ASN A 314 5.83 -10.39 -32.56
CA ASN A 314 5.07 -11.58 -32.97
C ASN A 314 3.60 -11.54 -32.52
N PHE A 315 3.16 -10.44 -31.91
CA PHE A 315 1.76 -10.27 -31.52
C PHE A 315 0.94 -10.13 -32.80
N ASN A 316 0.12 -11.15 -33.11
CA ASN A 316 -0.91 -11.01 -34.12
C ASN A 316 -1.90 -9.95 -33.63
N GLN A 317 -1.80 -8.73 -34.17
CA GLN A 317 -2.83 -7.73 -34.01
C GLN A 317 -4.14 -8.35 -34.52
N GLN A 318 -4.99 -8.82 -33.61
CA GLN A 318 -6.38 -9.06 -33.96
C GLN A 318 -6.94 -7.71 -34.41
N ASP A 319 -7.48 -7.69 -35.64
CA ASP A 319 -8.13 -6.51 -36.21
C ASP A 319 -9.11 -5.91 -35.18
N GLY A 320 -8.77 -4.75 -34.63
CA GLY A 320 -9.61 -4.05 -33.64
C GLY A 320 -8.98 -3.73 -32.28
N ALA A 321 -7.75 -4.16 -31.98
CA ALA A 321 -7.04 -3.66 -30.79
C ALA A 321 -6.79 -2.14 -30.94
N PRO A 322 -7.13 -1.29 -29.95
CA PRO A 322 -7.07 0.16 -30.08
C PRO A 322 -5.63 0.70 -29.89
N LEU A 323 -4.73 0.22 -30.75
CA LEU A 323 -3.30 0.50 -30.76
C LEU A 323 -2.95 1.39 -31.95
N SER A 324 -2.15 2.43 -31.72
CA SER A 324 -1.63 3.30 -32.77
C SER A 324 -0.13 3.54 -32.63
N THR A 325 0.54 3.86 -33.73
CA THR A 325 1.97 4.19 -33.75
C THR A 325 2.21 5.63 -33.30
N TYR A 326 3.40 5.90 -32.75
CA TYR A 326 3.81 7.26 -32.44
C TYR A 326 4.09 8.06 -33.73
N PRO A 327 3.58 9.29 -33.87
CA PRO A 327 3.86 10.13 -35.04
C PRO A 327 5.35 10.32 -35.26
N GLY A 328 5.84 10.08 -36.48
CA GLY A 328 7.25 10.23 -36.84
C GLY A 328 8.19 9.16 -36.26
N CYS A 329 7.65 8.14 -35.58
CA CYS A 329 8.43 6.99 -35.14
C CYS A 329 8.33 5.85 -36.16
N ASP A 330 9.45 5.17 -36.39
CA ASP A 330 9.48 3.94 -37.18
C ASP A 330 8.59 2.88 -36.49
N PRO A 331 7.63 2.24 -37.20
CA PRO A 331 6.78 1.20 -36.63
C PRO A 331 7.55 0.05 -35.97
N GLU A 332 8.76 -0.28 -36.45
CA GLU A 332 9.58 -1.36 -35.90
C GLU A 332 10.55 -0.89 -34.81
N ALA A 333 10.63 0.42 -34.54
CA ALA A 333 11.54 0.93 -33.52
C ALA A 333 11.14 0.44 -32.12
N THR A 334 12.17 0.12 -31.33
CA THR A 334 12.04 -0.23 -29.92
C THR A 334 11.97 1.01 -29.03
N GLU A 335 12.08 2.20 -29.61
CA GLU A 335 12.18 3.50 -28.95
C GLU A 335 11.59 4.59 -29.84
N CYS A 336 10.82 5.51 -29.25
CA CYS A 336 10.24 6.65 -29.93
C CYS A 336 10.48 7.94 -29.15
N SER A 337 10.96 8.97 -29.84
CA SER A 337 11.01 10.33 -29.34
C SER A 337 9.66 11.01 -29.49
N LEU A 338 9.16 11.59 -28.40
CA LEU A 338 7.92 12.34 -28.36
C LEU A 338 8.26 13.81 -28.59
N ALA A 339 8.09 14.28 -29.83
CA ALA A 339 8.05 15.71 -30.11
C ALA A 339 6.74 16.30 -29.54
N GLN A 340 6.75 17.59 -29.18
CA GLN A 340 5.51 18.27 -28.77
C GLN A 340 4.45 18.16 -29.89
N VAL A 341 3.22 17.80 -29.48
CA VAL A 341 1.99 18.18 -30.20
C VAL A 341 1.55 19.54 -29.70
#